data_AF-A0A496U3N0-F1
#
_entry.id   AF-A0A496U3N0-F1
#
_cell.length_a   1.000
_cell.length_b   1.000
_cell.length_c   1.000
_cell.angle_alpha   90.00
_cell.angle_beta   90.00
_cell.angle_gamma   90.00
#
_symmetry.space_group_name_H-M   'P 1'
#
loop_
_entity.id
_entity.type
_entity.pdbx_description
1 polymer ?
#
loop_
_entity_poly.entity_id
_entity_poly.type
_entity_poly.pdbx_seq_one_letter_code
_entity_poly.pdbx_strand_id
1 'polypeptide(L)' 'MEKDVVWVPFDIMEQFMVDALKAVGVPEEDAKICADVLITADKRGIDSHGINRL' A
#
# COMPACT_ATOMS: atom_id res chain seq x y z
N MET A 1 -19.28 14.47 3.28
CA MET A 1 -18.51 13.24 3.50
C MET A 1 -19.25 12.11 2.83
N GLU A 2 -18.63 11.45 1.85
CA GLU A 2 -19.13 10.17 1.35
C GLU A 2 -19.21 9.20 2.53
N LYS A 3 -20.30 8.42 2.58
CA LYS A 3 -20.73 7.75 3.81
C LYS A 3 -19.91 6.51 4.19
N ASP A 4 -18.95 6.11 3.35
CA ASP A 4 -18.19 4.86 3.49
C ASP A 4 -16.67 5.06 3.32
N VAL A 5 -16.09 6.09 3.93
CA VAL A 5 -14.63 6.31 3.94
C VAL A 5 -14.02 5.89 5.27
N VAL A 6 -12.96 5.09 5.22
CA VAL A 6 -12.17 4.69 6.38
C VAL A 6 -10.75 5.24 6.24
N TRP A 7 -10.25 5.87 7.29
CA TRP A 7 -8.86 6.32 7.37
C TRP A 7 -8.01 5.27 8.05
N VAL A 8 -6.92 4.89 7.39
CA VAL A 8 -5.95 3.92 7.91
C VAL A 8 -4.58 4.60 8.01
N PRO A 9 -3.84 4.44 9.12
CA PRO A 9 -2.47 4.91 9.23
C PRO A 9 -1.56 4.34 8.13
N PHE A 10 -0.65 5.16 7.60
CA PHE A 10 0.23 4.76 6.49
C PHE A 10 1.16 3.60 6.83
N ASP A 11 1.66 3.55 8.06
CA ASP A 11 2.50 2.45 8.56
C ASP A 11 1.76 1.11 8.56
N ILE A 12 0.48 1.12 8.96
CA ILE A 12 -0.38 -0.07 8.89
C ILE A 12 -0.61 -0.49 7.44
N MET A 13 -0.90 0.46 6.56
CA MET A 13 -1.16 0.17 5.15
C MET A 13 0.10 -0.33 4.41
N GLU A 14 1.26 0.26 4.70
CA GLU A 14 2.55 -0.15 4.15
C GLU A 14 2.90 -1.58 4.57
N GLN A 15 2.70 -1.93 5.84
CA GLN A 15 2.91 -3.30 6.31
C GLN A 15 1.94 -4.29 5.65
N PHE A 16 0.67 -3.91 5.49
CA PHE A 16 -0.31 -4.72 4.77
C PHE A 16 0.11 -4.99 3.31
N MET A 17 0.61 -3.98 2.60
CA MET A 17 1.13 -4.15 1.23
C MET A 17 2.28 -5.15 1.18
N VAL A 18 3.25 -5.04 2.10
CA VAL A 18 4.39 -5.97 2.20
C VAL A 18 3.90 -7.39 2.46
N ASP A 19 2.99 -7.57 3.42
CA ASP A 19 2.48 -8.88 3.80
C ASP A 19 1.67 -9.54 2.67
N ALA A 20 0.86 -8.77 1.94
CA ALA A 20 0.10 -9.26 0.79
C ALA A 20 1.02 -9.76 -0.34
N LEU A 21 2.08 -9.00 -0.66
CA LEU A 21 3.06 -9.40 -1.67
C LEU A 21 3.84 -10.66 -1.25
N LYS A 22 4.26 -10.73 0.01
CA LYS A 22 4.91 -11.92 0.57
C LYS A 22 3.98 -13.14 0.53
N ALA A 23 2.69 -12.96 0.80
CA ALA A 23 1.70 -14.05 0.78
C ALA A 23 1.53 -14.68 -0.61
N VAL A 24 1.77 -13.93 -1.69
CA VAL A 24 1.77 -14.44 -3.06
C VAL A 24 3.15 -14.89 -3.57
N GLY A 25 4.15 -14.93 -2.68
CA GLY A 25 5.48 -15.48 -2.96
C GLY A 25 6.54 -14.47 -3.40
N VAL A 26 6.27 -13.17 -3.30
CA VAL A 26 7.28 -12.13 -3.60
C VAL A 26 8.36 -12.15 -2.49
N PRO A 27 9.67 -12.15 -2.84
CA PRO A 27 10.74 -12.00 -1.86
C PRO A 27 10.57 -10.75 -1.00
N GLU A 28 10.97 -10.81 0.27
CA GLU A 28 10.72 -9.71 1.22
C GLU A 28 11.33 -8.37 0.79
N GLU A 29 12.52 -8.39 0.19
CA GLU A 29 13.18 -7.18 -0.30
C GLU A 29 12.38 -6.52 -1.43
N ASP A 30 11.95 -7.31 -2.42
CA ASP A 30 11.13 -6.85 -3.53
C ASP A 30 9.75 -6.36 -3.04
N ALA A 31 9.14 -7.08 -2.08
CA ALA A 31 7.87 -6.70 -1.49
C ALA A 31 7.94 -5.32 -0.79
N LYS A 32 9.04 -5.05 -0.07
CA LYS A 32 9.29 -3.74 0.56
C LYS A 32 9.45 -2.63 -0.47
N ILE A 33 10.17 -2.88 -1.57
CA ILE A 33 10.35 -1.89 -2.64
C ILE A 33 9.00 -1.57 -3.31
N CYS A 34 8.20 -2.58 -3.64
CA CYS A 34 6.89 -2.38 -4.22
C CYS A 34 5.96 -1.61 -3.27
N ALA A 35 5.92 -1.98 -1.99
CA ALA A 35 5.12 -1.29 -0.99
C ALA A 35 5.53 0.18 -0.82
N ASP A 36 6.84 0.49 -0.80
CA ASP A 36 7.35 1.86 -0.71
C ASP A 36 6.88 2.74 -1.87
N VAL A 37 6.91 2.20 -3.10
CA VAL A 37 6.41 2.92 -4.30
C VAL A 37 4.91 3.20 -4.21
N LEU A 38 4.11 2.19 -3.85
CA LEU A 38 2.66 2.31 -3.78
C LEU A 38 2.24 3.27 -2.66
N ILE A 39 2.76 3.10 -1.45
CA ILE A 39 2.41 3.96 -0.31
C ILE A 39 2.89 5.40 -0.53
N THR A 40 4.00 5.62 -1.25
CA THR A 40 4.47 6.96 -1.60
C THR A 40 3.50 7.68 -2.53
N ALA A 41 2.82 6.96 -3.44
CA ALA A 41 1.76 7.53 -4.25
C ALA A 41 0.56 7.97 -3.38
N ASP A 42 0.12 7.13 -2.43
CA ASP A 42 -0.96 7.48 -1.48
C ASP A 42 -0.58 8.68 -0.60
N LYS A 43 0.64 8.69 -0.04
CA LYS A 43 1.18 9.81 0.77
C LYS A 43 1.22 11.14 -0.01
N ARG A 44 1.31 11.09 -1.35
CA ARG A 44 1.32 12.25 -2.25
C ARG A 44 -0.08 12.59 -2.82
N GLY A 45 -1.12 11.83 -2.48
CA GLY A 45 -2.49 12.02 -2.99
C GLY A 45 -2.65 11.61 -4.46
N ILE A 46 -1.87 10.64 -4.93
CA ILE A 46 -1.98 10.07 -6.29
C ILE A 46 -2.77 8.76 -6.20
N ASP A 47 -4.05 8.86 -5.87
CA ASP A 47 -4.93 7.73 -5.50
C ASP A 47 -5.08 6.66 -6.60
N SER A 48 -4.79 7.02 -7.86
CA SER A 48 -4.83 6.10 -9.01
C SER A 48 -3.61 5.17 -9.13
N HIS A 49 -2.56 5.41 -8.33
CA HIS A 49 -1.26 4.73 -8.42
C HIS A 49 -0.75 4.18 -7.07
N GLY A 50 -1.53 4.28 -5.98
CA GLY A 50 -1.17 3.71 -4.68
C GLY A 50 -1.84 2.36 -4.41
N ILE A 51 -2.40 2.15 -3.22
CA ILE A 51 -3.00 0.88 -2.78
C ILE A 51 -4.00 0.26 -3.76
N ASN A 52 -4.70 1.08 -4.55
CA ASN A 52 -5.63 0.62 -5.60
C ASN A 52 -4.96 -0.21 -6.72
N ARG A 53 -3.63 -0.32 -6.75
CA ARG A 53 -2.83 -1.08 -7.73
C ARG A 53 -2.08 -2.27 -7.15
N LEU A 54 -2.26 -2.56 -5.87
CA LEU A 54 -1.76 -3.78 -5.24
C LEU A 54 -2.53 -5.00 -5.75
#